data_AF-A0A8J2TSW2-F1
#
_entry.id   AF-A0A8J2TSW2-F1
#
_cell.length_a   1.000
_cell.length_b   1.000
_cell.length_c   1.000
_cell.angle_alpha   90.00
_cell.angle_beta   90.00
_cell.angle_gamma   90.00
#
_symmetry.space_group_name_H-M   'P 1'
#
loop_
_entity.id
_entity.type
_entity.pdbx_description
1 polymer ?
#
loop_
_entity_poly.entity_id
_entity_poly.type
_entity_poly.pdbx_seq_one_letter_code
_entity_poly.pdbx_strand_id
1 'polypeptide(L)' 'MPVVFCGDAQVVINQLTGEWPCYEEELAKWMDRIESKLEKMGIQPEFVLKTRNDNKEADQLASQALRGIELTSTIETD' A
#
# COMPACT_ATOMS: atom_id res chain seq x y z
N MET A 1 4.53 -16.44 2.79
CA MET A 1 5.72 -15.60 3.05
C MET A 1 5.25 -14.32 3.73
N PRO A 2 5.68 -14.04 4.97
CA PRO A 2 5.25 -12.84 5.70
C PRO A 2 5.88 -11.60 5.06
N VAL A 3 5.08 -10.61 4.70
CA VAL A 3 5.53 -9.34 4.11
C VAL A 3 4.80 -8.19 4.79
N VAL A 4 5.55 -7.18 5.23
CA VAL A 4 4.99 -5.99 5.88
C VAL A 4 4.82 -4.88 4.84
N PHE A 5 3.58 -4.41 4.68
CA PHE A 5 3.21 -3.26 3.86
C PHE A 5 2.98 -2.04 4.77
N CYS A 6 3.76 -0.99 4.58
CA CYS A 6 3.66 0.24 5.36
C CYS A 6 2.96 1.35 4.55
N GLY A 7 2.18 2.19 5.21
CA GLY A 7 1.59 3.39 4.59
C GLY A 7 1.07 4.38 5.62
N ASP A 8 0.73 5.60 5.19
CA ASP A 8 0.21 6.68 6.04
C ASP A 8 -1.31 6.93 5.85
N ALA A 9 -1.95 6.21 4.93
CA ALA A 9 -3.39 6.28 4.69
C ALA A 9 -4.17 5.40 5.69
N GLN A 10 -4.49 5.94 6.86
CA GLN A 10 -5.17 5.22 7.95
C GLN A 10 -6.44 4.49 7.54
N VAL A 11 -7.31 5.14 6.75
CA VAL A 11 -8.56 4.52 6.29
C VAL A 11 -8.28 3.27 5.47
N VAL A 12 -7.33 3.35 4.53
CA VAL A 12 -6.99 2.25 3.62
C VAL A 12 -6.33 1.10 4.39
N ILE A 13 -5.39 1.40 5.29
CA ILE A 13 -4.75 0.39 6.16
C ILE A 13 -5.83 -0.35 6.96
N ASN A 14 -6.73 0.37 7.64
CA ASN A 14 -7.75 -0.23 8.49
C ASN A 14 -8.81 -1.01 7.70
N GLN A 15 -9.08 -0.62 6.46
CA GLN A 15 -9.95 -1.39 5.57
C GLN A 15 -9.28 -2.69 5.11
N LEU A 16 -8.00 -2.64 4.75
CA LEU A 16 -7.22 -3.82 4.33
C LEU A 16 -6.94 -4.80 5.47
N THR A 17 -6.86 -4.34 6.72
CA THR A 17 -6.77 -5.23 7.90
C THR A 17 -8.12 -5.84 8.29
N GLY A 18 -9.23 -5.39 7.68
CA GLY A 18 -10.58 -5.79 8.03
C GLY A 18 -11.10 -5.18 9.34
N GLU A 19 -10.38 -4.22 9.93
CA GLU A 19 -10.83 -3.51 11.13
C GLU A 19 -12.02 -2.60 10.81
N TRP A 20 -11.99 -1.93 9.67
CA TRP A 20 -13.02 -0.99 9.25
C TRP A 20 -13.76 -1.50 7.99
N PRO A 21 -15.09 -1.40 7.94
CA PRO A 21 -15.84 -1.74 6.74
C PRO A 21 -15.54 -0.75 5.61
N CYS A 22 -15.50 -1.26 4.39
CA CYS A 22 -15.41 -0.45 3.18
C CYS A 22 -16.79 -0.38 2.51
N TYR A 23 -17.36 0.82 2.43
CA TYR A 23 -18.69 1.04 1.84
C TYR A 23 -18.64 1.48 0.37
N GLU A 24 -17.50 2.01 -0.08
CA GLU A 24 -17.33 2.49 -1.44
C GLU A 24 -17.03 1.32 -2.38
N GLU A 25 -17.88 1.11 -3.38
CA GLU A 25 -17.78 -0.02 -4.30
C GLU A 25 -16.45 -0.03 -5.08
N GLU A 26 -15.93 1.15 -5.43
CA GLU A 26 -14.66 1.27 -6.14
C GLU A 26 -13.49 0.82 -5.26
N LEU A 27 -13.46 1.25 -3.99
CA LEU A 27 -12.43 0.83 -3.04
C LEU A 27 -12.52 -0.67 -2.75
N ALA A 28 -13.72 -1.23 -2.62
CA ALA A 28 -13.94 -2.67 -2.47
C ALA A 28 -13.34 -3.47 -3.63
N LYS A 29 -13.58 -3.04 -4.88
CA LYS A 29 -12.97 -3.67 -6.07
C LYS A 29 -11.44 -3.63 -6.04
N TRP A 30 -10.84 -2.57 -5.51
CA TRP A 30 -9.39 -2.48 -5.37
C TRP A 30 -8.86 -3.44 -4.29
N MET A 31 -9.55 -3.57 -3.16
CA MET A 31 -9.19 -4.53 -2.11
C MET A 31 -9.24 -5.97 -2.62
N ASP A 32 -10.33 -6.38 -3.30
CA ASP A 32 -10.46 -7.72 -3.88
C ASP A 32 -9.30 -8.04 -4.85
N ARG A 33 -8.86 -7.04 -5.63
CA ARG A 33 -7.72 -7.17 -6.54
C ARG A 33 -6.40 -7.32 -5.81
N ILE A 34 -6.22 -6.60 -4.69
CA ILE A 34 -5.02 -6.72 -3.84
C ILE A 34 -4.98 -8.12 -3.23
N GLU A 35 -6.06 -8.57 -2.60
CA GLU A 35 -6.17 -9.90 -1.97
C GLU A 35 -5.89 -11.02 -2.97
N SER A 36 -6.55 -11.00 -4.14
CA SER A 36 -6.32 -12.00 -5.18
C SER A 36 -4.86 -12.04 -5.65
N LYS A 37 -4.18 -10.90 -5.68
CA LYS A 37 -2.77 -10.83 -6.08
C LYS A 37 -1.85 -11.38 -4.99
N LEU A 38 -2.12 -11.05 -3.72
CA LEU A 38 -1.37 -11.56 -2.58
C LEU A 38 -1.51 -13.07 -2.45
N GLU A 39 -2.72 -13.61 -2.61
CA GLU A 39 -3.00 -15.04 -2.60
C GLU A 39 -2.24 -15.77 -3.74
N LYS A 40 -2.32 -15.25 -4.97
CA LYS A 40 -1.58 -15.80 -6.12
C LYS A 40 -0.06 -15.82 -5.91
N MET A 41 0.47 -14.86 -5.15
CA MET A 41 1.90 -14.76 -4.84
C MET A 41 2.28 -15.53 -3.56
N GLY A 42 1.32 -16.13 -2.83
CA GLY A 42 1.58 -16.81 -1.55
C GLY A 42 2.08 -15.88 -0.45
N ILE A 43 1.75 -14.58 -0.54
CA ILE A 43 2.15 -13.55 0.41
C ILE A 43 1.12 -13.50 1.54
N GLN A 44 1.62 -13.47 2.78
CA GLN A 44 0.83 -13.19 3.97
C GLN A 44 1.12 -11.74 4.36
N PRO A 45 0.23 -10.79 4.01
CA PRO A 45 0.46 -9.38 4.27
C PRO A 45 0.29 -9.05 5.76
N GLU A 46 1.09 -8.11 6.24
CA GLU A 46 0.83 -7.36 7.47
C GLU A 46 0.79 -5.88 7.10
N PHE A 47 -0.31 -5.18 7.40
CA PHE A 47 -0.45 -3.77 7.08
C PHE A 47 -0.16 -2.92 8.31
N VAL A 48 0.80 -1.99 8.20
CA VAL A 48 1.24 -1.14 9.31
C VAL A 48 1.05 0.32 8.98
N LEU A 49 0.29 1.02 9.82
CA LEU A 49 0.18 2.47 9.75
C LEU A 49 1.49 3.11 10.23
N LYS A 50 2.08 3.95 9.38
CA LYS A 50 3.27 4.75 9.67
C LYS A 50 2.93 6.23 9.65
N THR A 51 3.79 7.03 10.27
CA THR A 51 3.63 8.48 10.20
C THR A 51 3.97 8.97 8.79
N ARG A 52 3.38 10.08 8.37
CA ARG A 52 3.70 10.71 7.08
C ARG A 52 5.19 11.03 6.93
N ASN A 53 5.89 11.28 8.05
CA ASN A 53 7.33 11.51 8.04
C ASN A 53 8.11 10.25 7.64
N ASP A 54 7.63 9.07 8.02
CA ASP A 54 8.25 7.78 7.73
C ASP A 54 7.85 7.23 6.35
N ASN A 55 6.80 7.80 5.72
CA ASN A 55 6.34 7.45 4.37
C ASN A 55 6.75 8.49 3.30
N LYS A 56 7.74 9.34 3.61
CA LYS A 56 8.15 10.46 2.74
C LYS A 56 8.60 10.03 1.35
N GLU A 57 9.34 8.93 1.26
CA GLU A 57 9.84 8.43 -0.02
C GLU A 57 8.68 8.01 -0.94
N ALA A 58 7.72 7.26 -0.41
CA ALA A 58 6.54 6.86 -1.17
C ALA A 58 5.71 8.07 -1.62
N ASP A 59 5.51 9.08 -0.75
CA ASP A 59 4.82 10.34 -1.07
C ASP A 59 5.54 11.11 -2.19
N GLN A 60 6.88 11.14 -2.16
CA GLN A 60 7.70 11.76 -3.20
C GLN A 60 7.58 11.04 -4.53
N LEU A 61 7.69 9.70 -4.54
CA LEU A 61 7.56 8.89 -5.75
C LEU A 61 6.15 9.02 -6.35
N ALA A 62 5.10 8.97 -5.52
CA ALA A 62 3.73 9.20 -5.97
C ALA A 62 3.55 10.60 -6.57
N SER A 63 4.10 11.63 -5.93
CA SER A 63 4.07 13.01 -6.42
C SER A 63 4.81 13.19 -7.75
N GLN A 64 5.94 12.50 -7.94
CA GLN A 64 6.70 12.51 -9.20
C GLN A 64 5.92 11.83 -10.33
N ALA A 65 5.28 10.69 -10.03
CA ALA A 65 4.43 9.96 -10.97
C ALA A 65 3.29 10.83 -11.49
N LEU A 66 2.61 11.55 -10.58
CA LEU A 66 1.53 12.48 -10.91
C LEU A 66 2.00 13.65 -11.78
N ARG A 67 3.27 14.03 -11.69
CA ARG A 67 3.89 15.09 -12.51
C ARG A 67 4.46 14.57 -13.84
N GLY A 68 4.39 13.25 -14.10
CA GLY A 68 4.95 12.63 -15.30
C GLY A 68 6.47 12.61 -15.35
N ILE A 69 7.14 12.69 -14.20
CA ILE A 69 8.60 12.58 -14.09
C ILE A 69 8.96 11.09 -14.11
N GLU A 70 10.00 10.70 -14.87
CA GLU A 70 10.49 9.31 -14.86
C GLU A 70 10.93 8.90 -13.44
N LEU A 71 10.36 7.80 -12.96
CA LEU A 71 10.63 7.27 -11.63
C LEU A 71 11.82 6.31 -11.69
N THR A 72 12.92 6.66 -11.02
CA THR A 72 13.97 5.70 -10.66
C THR A 72 13.92 5.48 -9.15
N SER A 73 13.46 4.30 -8.73
CA SER A 73 13.54 3.84 -7.34
C SER A 73 14.82 3.03 -7.17
N THR A 74 15.60 3.34 -6.13
CA THR A 74 16.78 2.58 -5.73
C THR A 74 16.38 1.55 -4.69
N ILE A 75 16.57 0.27 -5.00
CA ILE A 75 16.47 -0.80 -4.01
C ILE A 75 17.80 -0.81 -3.24
N GLU A 76 17.79 -0.43 -1.97
CA GLU A 76 18.91 -0.69 -1.07
C GLU A 76 18.84 -2.16 -0.60
N THR A 77 19.82 -2.95 -1.01
CA THR A 77 20.08 -4.30 -0.47
C THR A 77 21.33 -4.22 0.39
N ASP A 78 21.16 -4.30 1.71
CA ASP A 78 22.24 -4.63 2.65
C ASP A 78 22.53 -6.14 2.67
#